data_AF-A0A8T6PDF7-F1
#
_entry.id   AF-A0A8T6PDF7-F1
#
_cell.length_a   1.000
_cell.length_b   1.000
_cell.length_c   1.000
_cell.angle_alpha   90.00
_cell.angle_beta   90.00
_cell.angle_gamma   90.00
#
_symmetry.space_group_name_H-M   'P 1'
#
loop_
_entity.id
_entity.type
_entity.pdbx_description
1 polymer ?
#
loop_
_entity_poly.entity_id
_entity_poly.type
_entity_poly.pdbx_seq_one_letter_code
_entity_poly.pdbx_strand_id
1 'polypeptide(L)'
;MEDTESPDVDEEIEGAGEDVEEEVEETTQDTEEEIEETTQDVEEEVEDTESPDIGEEIEEAAEDVEEEVEETTQDAEEEIEETTQDVEEAVEGAGEDIEDVFDDEDDESLAPIDIDDEQFVTDEEIRVNRIEIDEPGFIVIQRDNDGEPGAIIGFSELVEESQEDEMMITIDTTLATPTLYASFYTDEGEEGVFEETIDTFVSDDVEQFEVVVVTVNEELTTPEQIVIDAVTLQEPGWLVLHASDDPDHEDLDTPETVIASEFVDAGTTTDIILEVSVDPDDVGLLWITVHQDTESAETFEFDTSDDELDPILEIDDEQLILQIWPDEDDADMESDE
;
A
#
# COMPACT_ATOMS: atom_id res chain seq x y z
N MET A 1 -21.54 -16.35 -4.24
CA MET A 1 -21.14 -17.70 -3.80
C MET A 1 -21.43 -17.75 -2.31
N GLU A 2 -21.72 -18.93 -1.76
CA GLU A 2 -22.04 -19.04 -0.32
C GLU A 2 -20.72 -18.82 0.44
N ASP A 3 -20.68 -17.77 1.26
CA ASP A 3 -19.64 -17.57 2.28
C ASP A 3 -19.60 -18.83 3.16
N THR A 4 -18.55 -19.62 3.00
CA THR A 4 -18.23 -20.66 3.98
C THR A 4 -17.33 -19.99 5.01
N GLU A 5 -17.95 -19.45 6.06
CA GLU A 5 -17.25 -19.17 7.32
C GLU A 5 -16.51 -20.47 7.70
N SER A 6 -15.18 -20.43 7.62
CA SER A 6 -14.33 -21.49 8.18
C SER A 6 -14.62 -21.53 9.67
N PRO A 7 -14.99 -22.69 10.25
CA PRO A 7 -15.16 -22.77 11.70
C PRO A 7 -13.83 -22.42 12.37
N ASP A 8 -13.87 -21.53 13.36
CA ASP A 8 -12.74 -21.14 14.18
C ASP A 8 -12.12 -22.40 14.79
N VAL A 9 -10.93 -22.78 14.31
CA VAL A 9 -10.23 -24.01 14.71
C VAL A 9 -9.94 -23.98 16.22
N ASP A 10 -9.79 -22.79 16.79
CA ASP A 10 -9.62 -22.56 18.22
C ASP A 10 -10.86 -22.96 19.03
N GLU A 11 -12.08 -22.68 18.53
CA GLU A 11 -13.33 -23.06 19.21
C GLU A 11 -13.55 -24.58 19.18
N GLU A 12 -13.12 -25.27 18.10
CA GLU A 12 -13.17 -26.74 18.02
C GLU A 12 -12.11 -27.41 18.92
N ILE A 13 -10.95 -26.78 19.14
CA ILE A 13 -9.88 -27.33 19.99
C ILE A 13 -10.19 -27.08 21.48
N GLU A 14 -10.64 -25.88 21.85
CA GLU A 14 -11.12 -25.60 23.22
C GLU A 14 -12.25 -26.58 23.60
N GLY A 15 -13.22 -26.79 22.70
CA GLY A 15 -14.31 -27.73 22.93
C GLY A 15 -13.84 -29.18 23.09
N ALA A 16 -12.84 -29.62 22.34
CA ALA A 16 -12.29 -30.97 22.47
C ALA A 16 -11.46 -31.17 23.75
N GLY A 17 -10.82 -30.10 24.25
CA GLY A 17 -10.15 -30.09 25.55
C GLY A 17 -11.14 -30.22 26.70
N GLU A 18 -12.18 -29.39 26.71
CA GLU A 18 -13.27 -29.44 27.69
C GLU A 18 -13.98 -30.82 27.69
N ASP A 19 -14.24 -31.40 26.52
CA ASP A 19 -14.87 -32.72 26.39
C ASP A 19 -14.02 -33.84 27.02
N VAL A 20 -12.69 -33.76 26.91
CA VAL A 20 -11.78 -34.77 27.48
C VAL A 20 -11.68 -34.62 29.00
N GLU A 21 -11.62 -33.38 29.51
CA GLU A 21 -11.66 -33.12 30.95
C GLU A 21 -12.97 -33.64 31.57
N GLU A 22 -14.12 -33.37 30.95
CA GLU A 22 -15.42 -33.82 31.44
C GLU A 22 -15.53 -35.36 31.46
N GLU A 23 -15.08 -36.07 30.41
CA GLU A 23 -15.13 -37.54 30.40
C GLU A 23 -14.17 -38.16 31.44
N VAL A 24 -13.02 -37.54 31.69
CA VAL A 24 -12.08 -38.00 32.72
C VAL A 24 -12.70 -37.81 34.11
N GLU A 25 -13.22 -36.62 34.43
CA GLU A 25 -13.90 -36.36 35.71
C GLU A 25 -15.06 -37.35 35.95
N GLU A 26 -15.88 -37.64 34.92
CA GLU A 26 -16.98 -38.60 35.04
C GLU A 26 -16.46 -40.02 35.36
N THR A 27 -15.43 -40.48 34.65
CA THR A 27 -14.88 -41.83 34.87
C THR A 27 -14.17 -41.98 36.22
N THR A 28 -13.57 -40.91 36.72
CA THR A 28 -12.95 -40.86 38.05
C THR A 28 -14.01 -40.96 39.13
N GLN A 29 -15.05 -40.13 39.05
CA GLN A 29 -16.14 -40.14 40.02
C GLN A 29 -16.86 -41.50 40.06
N ASP A 30 -17.13 -42.09 38.90
CA ASP A 30 -17.73 -43.42 38.81
C ASP A 30 -16.87 -44.49 39.50
N THR A 31 -15.54 -44.40 39.36
CA THR A 31 -14.61 -45.36 39.96
C THR A 31 -14.51 -45.18 41.48
N GLU A 32 -14.48 -43.95 41.97
CA GLU A 32 -14.51 -43.65 43.40
C GLU A 32 -15.80 -44.16 44.06
N GLU A 33 -16.95 -43.92 43.43
CA GLU A 33 -18.24 -44.39 43.93
C GLU A 33 -18.31 -45.93 43.99
N GLU A 34 -17.81 -46.65 42.98
CA GLU A 34 -17.78 -48.12 43.01
C GLU A 34 -16.84 -48.65 44.11
N ILE A 35 -15.71 -47.97 44.36
CA ILE A 35 -14.77 -48.37 45.40
C ILE A 35 -15.37 -48.14 46.79
N GLU A 36 -15.97 -46.98 47.05
CA GLU A 36 -16.65 -46.69 48.33
C GLU A 36 -17.76 -47.71 48.62
N GLU A 37 -18.56 -48.09 47.62
CA GLU A 37 -19.58 -49.14 47.76
C GLU A 37 -18.95 -50.49 48.15
N THR A 38 -17.89 -50.90 47.45
CA THR A 38 -17.23 -52.18 47.75
C THR A 38 -16.53 -52.20 49.11
N THR A 39 -15.97 -51.08 49.55
CA THR A 39 -15.35 -50.94 50.87
C THR A 39 -16.41 -51.03 51.97
N GLN A 40 -17.53 -50.33 51.82
CA GLN A 40 -18.66 -50.39 52.74
C GLN A 40 -19.26 -51.80 52.83
N ASP A 41 -19.39 -52.50 51.71
CA ASP A 41 -19.85 -53.89 51.67
C ASP A 41 -18.89 -54.83 52.43
N VAL A 42 -17.58 -54.60 52.33
CA VAL A 42 -16.57 -55.37 53.05
C VAL A 42 -16.62 -55.06 54.55
N GLU A 43 -16.75 -53.79 54.95
CA GLU A 43 -16.92 -53.41 56.35
C GLU A 43 -18.17 -54.06 56.99
N GLU A 44 -19.31 -54.05 56.29
CA GLU A 44 -20.56 -54.67 56.79
C GLU A 44 -20.40 -56.20 56.96
N GLU A 45 -19.74 -56.88 56.02
CA GLU A 45 -19.47 -58.33 56.12
C GLU A 45 -18.45 -58.66 57.23
N VAL A 46 -17.55 -57.73 57.57
CA VAL A 46 -16.53 -57.89 58.62
C VAL A 46 -17.11 -57.66 60.02
N GLU A 47 -18.05 -56.73 60.19
CA GLU A 47 -18.79 -56.53 61.45
C GLU A 47 -19.53 -57.80 61.93
N ASP A 48 -19.91 -58.69 61.00
CA ASP A 48 -20.56 -59.97 61.28
C ASP A 48 -19.58 -61.10 61.71
N THR A 49 -18.26 -60.84 61.73
CA THR A 49 -17.25 -61.82 62.13
C THR A 49 -16.93 -61.76 63.63
N GLU A 50 -17.14 -62.86 64.37
CA GLU A 50 -17.02 -62.89 65.85
C GLU A 50 -15.56 -62.85 66.39
N SER A 51 -14.57 -62.34 65.64
CA SER A 51 -13.16 -62.25 66.06
C SER A 51 -12.58 -60.84 65.89
N PRO A 52 -12.43 -60.06 66.97
CA PRO A 52 -12.07 -58.64 66.90
C PRO A 52 -10.66 -58.40 66.33
N ASP A 53 -9.71 -59.34 66.53
CA ASP A 53 -8.36 -59.20 65.97
C ASP A 53 -8.31 -59.34 64.44
N ILE A 54 -9.32 -59.95 63.81
CA ILE A 54 -9.39 -60.09 62.34
C ILE A 54 -10.12 -58.88 61.71
N GLY A 55 -11.07 -58.28 62.43
CA GLY A 55 -11.79 -57.09 61.94
C GLY A 55 -10.85 -55.88 61.81
N GLU A 56 -10.05 -55.62 62.84
CA GLU A 56 -9.10 -54.50 62.86
C GLU A 56 -8.03 -54.64 61.76
N GLU A 57 -7.54 -55.86 61.46
CA GLU A 57 -6.59 -56.09 60.34
C GLU A 57 -7.22 -55.91 58.95
N ILE A 58 -8.56 -56.01 58.82
CA ILE A 58 -9.25 -55.83 57.54
C ILE A 58 -9.64 -54.36 57.35
N GLU A 59 -10.05 -53.67 58.42
CA GLU A 59 -10.27 -52.21 58.40
C GLU A 59 -8.98 -51.47 58.01
N GLU A 60 -7.84 -51.79 58.63
CA GLU A 60 -6.54 -51.19 58.25
C GLU A 60 -6.18 -51.47 56.78
N ALA A 61 -6.45 -52.69 56.28
CA ALA A 61 -6.16 -53.05 54.89
C ALA A 61 -7.13 -52.41 53.89
N ALA A 62 -8.33 -52.02 54.31
CA ALA A 62 -9.31 -51.31 53.50
C ALA A 62 -8.96 -49.82 53.40
N GLU A 63 -8.64 -49.19 54.54
CA GLU A 63 -8.12 -47.82 54.59
C GLU A 63 -6.83 -47.68 53.75
N ASP A 64 -5.91 -48.65 53.82
CA ASP A 64 -4.69 -48.67 52.99
C ASP A 64 -5.01 -48.72 51.48
N VAL A 65 -6.09 -49.40 51.08
CA VAL A 65 -6.50 -49.50 49.66
C VAL A 65 -7.18 -48.21 49.20
N GLU A 66 -7.97 -47.58 50.05
CA GLU A 66 -8.60 -46.28 49.78
C GLU A 66 -7.53 -45.20 49.59
N GLU A 67 -6.53 -45.12 50.48
CA GLU A 67 -5.44 -44.13 50.39
C GLU A 67 -4.59 -44.33 49.13
N GLU A 68 -4.26 -45.59 48.77
CA GLU A 68 -3.49 -45.88 47.54
C GLU A 68 -4.30 -45.57 46.27
N VAL A 69 -5.62 -45.73 46.30
CA VAL A 69 -6.49 -45.37 45.16
C VAL A 69 -6.53 -43.85 45.01
N GLU A 70 -6.80 -43.10 46.08
CA GLU A 70 -6.81 -41.63 46.06
C GLU A 70 -5.48 -41.06 45.52
N GLU A 71 -4.33 -41.61 45.95
CA GLU A 71 -3.02 -41.19 45.45
C GLU A 71 -2.88 -41.46 43.95
N THR A 72 -3.26 -42.65 43.47
CA THR A 72 -3.16 -42.98 42.04
C THR A 72 -4.10 -42.18 41.15
N THR A 73 -5.25 -41.77 41.68
CA THR A 73 -6.21 -40.91 41.00
C THR A 73 -5.67 -39.50 40.88
N GLN A 74 -5.16 -38.94 41.98
CA GLN A 74 -4.58 -37.60 41.99
C GLN A 74 -3.36 -37.51 41.05
N ASP A 75 -2.51 -38.54 41.04
CA ASP A 75 -1.37 -38.60 40.12
C ASP A 75 -1.82 -38.61 38.65
N ALA A 76 -2.94 -39.28 38.33
CA ALA A 76 -3.48 -39.34 36.98
C ALA A 76 -4.10 -38.00 36.56
N GLU A 77 -4.80 -37.31 37.46
CA GLU A 77 -5.33 -35.97 37.21
C GLU A 77 -4.21 -34.96 36.94
N GLU A 78 -3.14 -34.98 37.74
CA GLU A 78 -1.99 -34.07 37.56
C GLU A 78 -1.24 -34.35 36.25
N GLU A 79 -1.04 -35.61 35.86
CA GLU A 79 -0.43 -35.94 34.55
C GLU A 79 -1.33 -35.52 33.37
N ILE A 80 -2.66 -35.63 33.51
CA ILE A 80 -3.59 -35.22 32.45
C ILE A 80 -3.58 -33.69 32.29
N GLU A 81 -3.67 -32.93 33.38
CA GLU A 81 -3.59 -31.45 33.37
C GLU A 81 -2.28 -30.97 32.73
N GLU A 82 -1.14 -31.59 33.07
CA GLU A 82 0.15 -31.29 32.44
C GLU A 82 0.12 -31.58 30.92
N THR A 83 -0.44 -32.71 30.50
CA THR A 83 -0.53 -33.04 29.07
C THR A 83 -1.49 -32.16 28.28
N THR A 84 -2.60 -31.71 28.90
CA THR A 84 -3.54 -30.77 28.27
C THR A 84 -2.85 -29.43 28.05
N GLN A 85 -2.18 -28.91 29.08
CA GLN A 85 -1.43 -27.66 28.98
C GLN A 85 -0.31 -27.73 27.92
N ASP A 86 0.43 -28.83 27.85
CA ASP A 86 1.47 -29.05 26.83
C ASP A 86 0.90 -29.04 25.40
N VAL A 87 -0.33 -29.54 25.21
CA VAL A 87 -1.02 -29.54 23.92
C VAL A 87 -1.52 -28.14 23.57
N GLU A 88 -2.08 -27.40 24.53
CA GLU A 88 -2.48 -25.99 24.34
C GLU A 88 -1.27 -25.14 23.91
N GLU A 89 -0.15 -25.22 24.64
CA GLU A 89 1.06 -24.45 24.29
C GLU A 89 1.62 -24.87 22.91
N ALA A 90 1.53 -26.15 22.53
CA ALA A 90 1.99 -26.63 21.23
C ALA A 90 1.06 -26.21 20.07
N VAL A 91 -0.24 -26.08 20.33
CA VAL A 91 -1.23 -25.58 19.36
C VAL A 91 -1.11 -24.07 19.21
N GLU A 92 -1.03 -23.32 20.31
CA GLU A 92 -0.77 -21.87 20.29
C GLU A 92 0.51 -21.56 19.52
N GLY A 93 1.60 -22.29 19.80
CA GLY A 93 2.86 -22.11 19.07
C GLY A 93 2.77 -22.49 17.58
N ALA A 94 1.94 -23.46 17.21
CA ALA A 94 1.70 -23.81 15.81
C ALA A 94 0.75 -22.83 15.10
N GLY A 95 -0.14 -22.18 15.85
CA GLY A 95 -0.97 -21.05 15.41
C GLY A 95 -0.12 -19.82 15.15
N GLU A 96 0.76 -19.45 16.08
CA GLU A 96 1.75 -18.36 15.91
C GLU A 96 2.68 -18.61 14.71
N ASP A 97 3.19 -19.84 14.52
CA ASP A 97 4.02 -20.21 13.36
C ASP A 97 3.23 -20.18 12.02
N ILE A 98 1.90 -20.25 12.05
CA ILE A 98 1.02 -20.10 10.88
C ILE A 98 0.69 -18.63 10.65
N GLU A 99 0.41 -17.86 11.71
CA GLU A 99 0.19 -16.42 11.64
C GLU A 99 1.44 -15.74 11.06
N ASP A 100 2.66 -16.06 11.48
CA ASP A 100 3.89 -15.51 10.86
C ASP A 100 4.08 -15.86 9.35
N VAL A 101 3.31 -16.80 8.79
CA VAL A 101 3.28 -17.09 7.34
C VAL A 101 2.18 -16.27 6.62
N PHE A 102 1.23 -15.72 7.35
CA PHE A 102 0.08 -14.95 6.86
C PHE A 102 -0.01 -13.49 7.40
N ASP A 103 0.85 -13.07 8.34
CA ASP A 103 0.85 -11.73 8.99
C ASP A 103 1.86 -10.73 8.40
N ASP A 104 2.56 -11.07 7.31
CA ASP A 104 3.34 -10.09 6.54
C ASP A 104 2.47 -9.30 5.52
N GLU A 105 1.16 -9.55 5.48
CA GLU A 105 0.22 -8.75 4.69
C GLU A 105 -0.89 -8.23 5.62
N ASP A 106 -0.74 -6.98 6.07
CA ASP A 106 -1.89 -6.12 6.33
C ASP A 106 -2.86 -6.29 5.12
N ASP A 107 -3.92 -7.09 5.27
CA ASP A 107 -5.04 -7.18 4.31
C ASP A 107 -5.90 -5.91 4.39
N GLU A 108 -5.23 -4.76 4.21
CA GLU A 108 -5.81 -3.69 3.42
C GLU A 108 -5.75 -4.23 1.99
N SER A 109 -6.84 -4.81 1.48
CA SER A 109 -6.98 -5.17 0.05
C SER A 109 -6.34 -4.07 -0.80
N LEU A 110 -5.11 -4.32 -1.23
CA LEU A 110 -4.33 -3.32 -1.92
C LEU A 110 -5.02 -3.04 -3.26
N ALA A 111 -5.07 -1.77 -3.64
CA ALA A 111 -5.59 -1.43 -4.95
C ALA A 111 -4.72 -2.16 -6.00
N PRO A 112 -5.34 -2.81 -7.00
CA PRO A 112 -4.60 -3.57 -8.01
C PRO A 112 -3.70 -2.68 -8.87
N ILE A 113 -3.94 -1.38 -8.85
CA ILE A 113 -3.03 -0.37 -9.39
C ILE A 113 -2.68 0.55 -8.23
N ASP A 114 -1.39 0.69 -7.96
CA ASP A 114 -0.88 1.62 -6.96
C ASP A 114 -0.23 2.80 -7.69
N ILE A 115 -0.81 3.98 -7.52
CA ILE A 115 -0.39 5.24 -8.14
C ILE A 115 -0.56 6.36 -7.12
N ASP A 116 0.38 7.31 -7.09
CA ASP A 116 0.28 8.47 -6.20
C ASP A 116 -0.98 9.29 -6.53
N ASP A 117 -1.67 9.76 -5.49
CA ASP A 117 -2.91 10.55 -5.60
C ASP A 117 -2.70 11.83 -6.42
N GLU A 118 -1.48 12.40 -6.37
CA GLU A 118 -1.09 13.59 -7.12
C GLU A 118 0.38 13.46 -7.56
N GLN A 119 0.71 13.87 -8.79
CA GLN A 119 2.09 13.82 -9.29
C GLN A 119 2.42 14.93 -10.30
N PHE A 120 3.70 15.29 -10.36
CA PHE A 120 4.26 16.14 -11.41
C PHE A 120 4.61 15.32 -12.66
N VAL A 121 4.29 15.84 -13.84
CA VAL A 121 4.58 15.21 -15.14
C VAL A 121 5.36 16.18 -16.02
N THR A 122 6.67 15.94 -16.19
CA THR A 122 7.57 16.76 -17.00
C THR A 122 8.06 16.08 -18.28
N ASP A 123 8.11 14.76 -18.27
CA ASP A 123 8.73 13.94 -19.34
C ASP A 123 7.72 13.10 -20.11
N GLU A 124 6.45 13.55 -20.13
CA GLU A 124 5.34 12.84 -20.79
C GLU A 124 5.02 11.44 -20.22
N GLU A 125 5.54 11.10 -19.03
CA GLU A 125 5.35 9.79 -18.40
C GLU A 125 4.58 9.89 -17.08
N ILE A 126 3.61 8.99 -16.90
CA ILE A 126 2.94 8.74 -15.62
C ILE A 126 3.67 7.63 -14.88
N ARG A 127 3.91 7.86 -13.60
CA ARG A 127 4.50 6.88 -12.68
C ARG A 127 3.40 6.03 -12.05
N VAL A 128 3.53 4.71 -12.15
CA VAL A 128 2.72 3.71 -11.45
C VAL A 128 3.64 2.95 -10.51
N ASN A 129 3.37 2.98 -9.21
CA ASN A 129 4.28 2.43 -8.20
C ASN A 129 4.30 0.90 -8.21
N ARG A 130 3.14 0.27 -8.37
CA ARG A 130 2.96 -1.18 -8.42
C ARG A 130 1.67 -1.53 -9.16
N ILE A 131 1.64 -2.75 -9.69
CA ILE A 131 0.44 -3.37 -10.25
C ILE A 131 0.29 -4.81 -9.77
N GLU A 132 -0.93 -5.20 -9.43
CA GLU A 132 -1.31 -6.56 -9.07
C GLU A 132 -2.39 -7.06 -10.05
N ILE A 133 -2.06 -8.10 -10.84
CA ILE A 133 -2.92 -8.63 -11.90
C ILE A 133 -2.94 -10.16 -11.91
N ASP A 134 -4.12 -10.72 -12.13
CA ASP A 134 -4.33 -12.16 -12.26
C ASP A 134 -4.16 -12.67 -13.71
N GLU A 135 -4.30 -11.79 -14.68
CA GLU A 135 -4.26 -12.08 -16.12
C GLU A 135 -3.42 -11.01 -16.84
N PRO A 136 -2.68 -11.37 -17.92
CA PRO A 136 -1.92 -10.38 -18.68
C PRO A 136 -2.80 -9.28 -19.28
N GLY A 137 -2.27 -8.06 -19.32
CA GLY A 137 -3.02 -6.93 -19.85
C GLY A 137 -2.24 -5.63 -19.90
N PHE A 138 -2.98 -4.52 -20.00
CA PHE A 138 -2.47 -3.18 -20.17
C PHE A 138 -3.06 -2.25 -19.13
N ILE A 139 -2.24 -1.31 -18.65
CA ILE A 139 -2.71 -0.15 -17.91
C ILE A 139 -2.97 0.96 -18.90
N VAL A 140 -4.19 1.50 -18.87
CA VAL A 140 -4.66 2.51 -19.79
C VAL A 140 -4.89 3.80 -19.00
N ILE A 141 -4.24 4.88 -19.45
CA ILE A 141 -4.42 6.21 -18.88
C ILE A 141 -5.46 6.97 -19.70
N GLN A 142 -6.50 7.43 -19.01
CA GLN A 142 -7.64 8.11 -19.59
C GLN A 142 -7.80 9.49 -18.97
N ARG A 143 -8.11 10.46 -19.80
CA ARG A 143 -8.45 11.81 -19.32
C ARG A 143 -9.83 11.82 -18.68
N ASP A 144 -10.08 12.80 -17.82
CA ASP A 144 -11.41 13.05 -17.26
C ASP A 144 -12.43 13.38 -18.36
N ASN A 145 -13.63 12.83 -18.16
CA ASN A 145 -14.82 13.20 -18.90
C ASN A 145 -16.01 13.32 -17.94
N ASP A 146 -16.13 14.49 -17.31
CA ASP A 146 -17.23 14.84 -16.40
C ASP A 146 -17.28 13.95 -15.14
N GLY A 147 -16.11 13.57 -14.60
CA GLY A 147 -15.97 12.72 -13.41
C GLY A 147 -16.01 11.22 -13.70
N GLU A 148 -15.86 10.83 -14.97
CA GLU A 148 -15.77 9.44 -15.42
C GLU A 148 -14.56 9.28 -16.38
N PRO A 149 -13.95 8.08 -16.48
CA PRO A 149 -12.89 7.81 -17.46
C PRO A 149 -13.33 8.14 -18.89
N GLY A 150 -12.52 8.96 -19.55
CA GLY A 150 -12.78 9.49 -20.89
C GLY A 150 -11.93 8.84 -21.98
N ALA A 151 -11.42 9.70 -22.87
CA ALA A 151 -10.56 9.26 -23.98
C ALA A 151 -9.21 8.77 -23.47
N ILE A 152 -8.70 7.71 -24.09
CA ILE A 152 -7.36 7.17 -23.84
C ILE A 152 -6.32 8.18 -24.32
N ILE A 153 -5.36 8.49 -23.44
CA ILE A 153 -4.24 9.40 -23.73
C ILE A 153 -2.89 8.69 -23.62
N GLY A 154 -2.82 7.50 -23.03
CA GLY A 154 -1.64 6.63 -23.03
C GLY A 154 -1.96 5.23 -22.53
N PHE A 155 -1.04 4.30 -22.72
CA PHE A 155 -1.16 2.93 -22.24
C PHE A 155 0.21 2.27 -22.06
N SER A 156 0.31 1.31 -21.15
CA SER A 156 1.55 0.59 -20.85
C SER A 156 1.95 -0.39 -21.95
N GLU A 157 3.17 -0.93 -21.85
CA GLU A 157 3.47 -2.22 -22.50
C GLU A 157 2.67 -3.36 -21.85
N LEU A 158 2.69 -4.55 -22.46
CA LEU A 158 2.02 -5.73 -21.92
C LEU A 158 2.61 -6.07 -20.54
N VAL A 159 1.75 -6.10 -19.52
CA VAL A 159 2.06 -6.57 -18.19
C VAL A 159 1.67 -8.05 -18.12
N GLU A 160 2.64 -8.94 -17.92
CA GLU A 160 2.42 -10.41 -17.96
C GLU A 160 2.00 -11.01 -16.60
N GLU A 161 2.38 -10.36 -15.51
CA GLU A 161 2.12 -10.74 -14.11
C GLU A 161 2.26 -9.51 -13.21
N SER A 162 1.75 -9.57 -11.97
CA SER A 162 1.93 -8.53 -10.96
C SER A 162 3.39 -8.03 -10.92
N GLN A 163 3.57 -6.71 -10.85
CA GLN A 163 4.86 -6.05 -10.77
C GLN A 163 4.90 -5.19 -9.51
N GLU A 164 5.88 -5.43 -8.65
CA GLU A 164 6.18 -4.60 -7.48
C GLU A 164 7.15 -3.44 -7.80
N ASP A 165 7.73 -3.45 -9.01
CA ASP A 165 8.61 -2.40 -9.49
C ASP A 165 7.80 -1.32 -10.23
N GLU A 166 8.31 -0.10 -10.16
CA GLU A 166 7.74 1.09 -10.78
C GLU A 166 7.61 0.98 -12.32
N MET A 167 6.38 1.22 -12.77
CA MET A 167 5.86 1.51 -14.11
C MET A 167 6.05 2.96 -14.60
N MET A 168 6.68 3.21 -15.76
CA MET A 168 6.50 4.48 -16.49
C MET A 168 5.58 4.27 -17.71
N ILE A 169 4.54 5.10 -17.83
CA ILE A 169 3.58 5.05 -18.93
C ILE A 169 3.57 6.37 -19.70
N THR A 170 4.02 6.33 -20.95
CA THR A 170 3.98 7.52 -21.83
C THR A 170 2.54 7.92 -22.17
N ILE A 171 2.23 9.21 -22.09
CA ILE A 171 0.94 9.80 -22.41
C ILE A 171 1.07 10.96 -23.42
N ASP A 172 0.00 11.25 -24.15
CA ASP A 172 -0.15 12.50 -24.90
C ASP A 172 -0.58 13.62 -23.94
N THR A 173 0.41 14.38 -23.45
CA THR A 173 0.21 15.46 -22.47
C THR A 173 -0.66 16.61 -23.00
N THR A 174 -0.76 16.78 -24.32
CA THR A 174 -1.62 17.81 -24.92
C THR A 174 -3.11 17.50 -24.80
N LEU A 175 -3.45 16.24 -24.50
CA LEU A 175 -4.81 15.75 -24.29
C LEU A 175 -5.16 15.54 -22.82
N ALA A 176 -4.21 15.75 -21.91
CA ALA A 176 -4.38 15.58 -20.47
C ALA A 176 -5.50 16.46 -19.90
N THR A 177 -5.89 16.13 -18.68
CA THR A 177 -6.78 16.92 -17.84
C THR A 177 -6.23 16.93 -16.41
N PRO A 178 -6.63 17.92 -15.60
CA PRO A 178 -6.31 18.00 -14.16
C PRO A 178 -6.43 16.67 -13.40
N THR A 179 -7.48 15.92 -13.71
CA THR A 179 -7.74 14.59 -13.15
C THR A 179 -7.57 13.55 -14.26
N LEU A 180 -6.89 12.46 -13.97
CA LEU A 180 -6.72 11.31 -14.85
C LEU A 180 -7.26 10.04 -14.18
N TYR A 181 -7.41 9.00 -14.99
CA TYR A 181 -7.81 7.67 -14.55
C TYR A 181 -6.83 6.64 -15.10
N ALA A 182 -6.37 5.74 -14.24
CA ALA A 182 -5.70 4.51 -14.64
C ALA A 182 -6.71 3.36 -14.61
N SER A 183 -6.67 2.49 -15.60
CA SER A 183 -7.64 1.41 -15.75
C SER A 183 -6.99 0.17 -16.35
N PHE A 184 -7.35 -1.00 -15.84
CA PHE A 184 -6.83 -2.26 -16.35
C PHE A 184 -7.66 -2.82 -17.52
N TYR A 185 -6.98 -3.30 -18.55
CA TYR A 185 -7.56 -3.97 -19.71
C TYR A 185 -6.87 -5.32 -19.92
N THR A 186 -7.62 -6.41 -19.95
CA THR A 186 -7.05 -7.73 -20.25
C THR A 186 -6.76 -7.87 -21.75
N ASP A 187 -5.57 -8.40 -22.07
CA ASP A 187 -5.11 -8.62 -23.44
C ASP A 187 -5.97 -9.69 -24.12
N GLU A 188 -6.79 -9.28 -25.08
CA GLU A 188 -7.62 -10.17 -25.88
C GLU A 188 -7.36 -9.95 -27.37
N GLY A 189 -7.24 -11.03 -28.14
CA GLY A 189 -7.04 -10.92 -29.59
C GLY A 189 -5.60 -11.17 -30.01
N GLU A 190 -4.89 -10.13 -30.46
CA GLU A 190 -3.47 -10.22 -30.84
C GLU A 190 -2.56 -10.04 -29.62
N GLU A 191 -1.99 -11.14 -29.15
CA GLU A 191 -1.09 -11.21 -27.99
C GLU A 191 -0.06 -10.06 -27.94
N GLY A 192 -0.12 -9.28 -26.87
CA GLY A 192 0.79 -8.16 -26.60
C GLY A 192 0.57 -6.92 -27.46
N VAL A 193 -0.61 -6.76 -28.07
CA VAL A 193 -0.98 -5.57 -28.83
C VAL A 193 -2.26 -4.98 -28.24
N PHE A 194 -2.16 -3.76 -27.70
CA PHE A 194 -3.35 -3.08 -27.19
C PHE A 194 -4.37 -2.78 -28.31
N GLU A 195 -5.59 -3.25 -28.11
CA GLU A 195 -6.71 -3.17 -29.04
C GLU A 195 -7.96 -2.62 -28.30
N GLU A 196 -8.16 -1.30 -28.25
CA GLU A 196 -9.27 -0.61 -27.53
C GLU A 196 -10.67 -1.25 -27.71
N THR A 197 -10.95 -1.85 -28.87
CA THR A 197 -12.28 -2.44 -29.16
C THR A 197 -12.37 -3.95 -28.91
N ILE A 198 -11.24 -4.61 -28.64
CA ILE A 198 -11.13 -6.06 -28.43
C ILE A 198 -10.76 -6.35 -26.98
N ASP A 199 -9.76 -5.67 -26.42
CA ASP A 199 -9.32 -5.83 -25.04
C ASP A 199 -10.46 -5.49 -24.07
N THR A 200 -10.54 -6.27 -22.99
CA THR A 200 -11.65 -6.17 -22.04
C THR A 200 -11.27 -5.28 -20.88
N PHE A 201 -11.98 -4.15 -20.75
CA PHE A 201 -11.92 -3.27 -19.59
C PHE A 201 -12.40 -3.99 -18.32
N VAL A 202 -11.59 -3.94 -17.26
CA VAL A 202 -11.93 -4.46 -15.94
C VAL A 202 -12.39 -3.31 -15.06
N SER A 203 -13.69 -3.28 -14.76
CA SER A 203 -14.35 -2.10 -14.18
C SER A 203 -14.08 -1.85 -12.71
N ASP A 204 -13.63 -2.88 -11.99
CA ASP A 204 -13.35 -2.81 -10.57
C ASP A 204 -11.92 -2.26 -10.29
N ASP A 205 -11.10 -2.12 -11.34
CA ASP A 205 -9.69 -1.71 -11.28
C ASP A 205 -9.50 -0.34 -11.92
N VAL A 206 -10.12 0.69 -11.34
CA VAL A 206 -10.04 2.08 -11.81
C VAL A 206 -9.53 2.98 -10.70
N GLU A 207 -8.33 3.50 -10.89
CA GLU A 207 -7.74 4.46 -9.97
C GLU A 207 -7.83 5.87 -10.54
N GLN A 208 -8.26 6.82 -9.71
CA GLN A 208 -8.31 8.24 -10.03
C GLN A 208 -7.13 8.94 -9.36
N PHE A 209 -6.43 9.79 -10.10
CA PHE A 209 -5.33 10.59 -9.58
C PHE A 209 -5.28 11.96 -10.26
N GLU A 210 -4.58 12.90 -9.65
CA GLU A 210 -4.41 14.27 -10.11
C GLU A 210 -2.99 14.47 -10.68
N VAL A 211 -2.88 15.37 -11.66
CA VAL A 211 -1.57 15.66 -12.29
C VAL A 211 -1.36 17.14 -12.49
N VAL A 212 -0.12 17.56 -12.26
CA VAL A 212 0.38 18.84 -12.74
C VAL A 212 1.36 18.56 -13.88
N VAL A 213 0.98 18.98 -15.08
CA VAL A 213 1.76 18.70 -16.29
C VAL A 213 2.49 19.98 -16.73
N VAL A 214 3.78 19.88 -17.01
CA VAL A 214 4.56 20.94 -17.68
C VAL A 214 5.55 20.28 -18.62
N THR A 215 5.23 20.24 -19.92
CA THR A 215 6.09 19.61 -20.93
C THR A 215 6.65 20.63 -21.90
N VAL A 216 7.96 20.59 -22.11
CA VAL A 216 8.68 21.55 -22.96
C VAL A 216 8.95 20.93 -24.31
N ASN A 217 8.67 21.69 -25.36
CA ASN A 217 9.06 21.31 -26.70
C ASN A 217 10.52 21.69 -26.95
N GLU A 218 11.44 20.77 -26.67
CA GLU A 218 12.87 20.99 -26.84
C GLU A 218 13.25 21.24 -28.31
N GLU A 219 12.58 20.58 -29.26
CA GLU A 219 12.87 20.71 -30.70
C GLU A 219 12.53 22.10 -31.26
N LEU A 220 11.55 22.79 -30.65
CA LEU A 220 11.08 24.11 -31.08
C LEU A 220 11.62 25.25 -30.21
N THR A 221 12.14 24.93 -29.04
CA THR A 221 12.72 25.89 -28.11
C THR A 221 14.00 26.52 -28.67
N THR A 222 14.21 27.79 -28.36
CA THR A 222 15.39 28.58 -28.72
C THR A 222 15.83 29.45 -27.54
N PRO A 223 17.06 29.98 -27.56
CA PRO A 223 17.53 30.96 -26.57
C PRO A 223 16.55 32.13 -26.30
N GLU A 224 15.82 32.59 -27.32
CA GLU A 224 14.94 33.76 -27.21
C GLU A 224 13.48 33.39 -26.89
N GLN A 225 13.08 32.13 -27.08
CA GLN A 225 11.70 31.66 -26.95
C GLN A 225 11.68 30.20 -26.48
N ILE A 226 11.08 29.97 -25.30
CA ILE A 226 10.82 28.62 -24.79
C ILE A 226 9.41 28.22 -25.22
N VAL A 227 9.28 27.04 -25.82
CA VAL A 227 8.00 26.50 -26.29
C VAL A 227 7.56 25.40 -25.35
N ILE A 228 6.37 25.53 -24.79
CA ILE A 228 5.76 24.56 -23.86
C ILE A 228 4.63 23.86 -24.60
N ASP A 229 4.71 22.54 -24.71
CA ASP A 229 3.71 21.74 -25.41
C ASP A 229 2.39 21.71 -24.64
N ALA A 230 2.46 21.46 -23.33
CA ALA A 230 1.29 21.44 -22.45
C ALA A 230 1.60 21.96 -21.04
N VAL A 231 0.65 22.69 -20.47
CA VAL A 231 0.56 22.96 -19.03
C VAL A 231 -0.83 22.55 -18.56
N THR A 232 -0.91 21.73 -17.51
CA THR A 232 -2.18 21.31 -16.89
C THR A 232 -2.18 21.66 -15.41
N LEU A 233 -3.16 22.46 -14.95
CA LEU A 233 -3.29 22.91 -13.56
C LEU A 233 -4.70 22.68 -12.99
N GLN A 234 -4.80 22.38 -11.70
CA GLN A 234 -6.09 22.22 -11.01
C GLN A 234 -6.79 23.57 -10.79
N GLU A 235 -6.00 24.59 -10.47
CA GLU A 235 -6.42 25.97 -10.27
C GLU A 235 -5.61 26.88 -11.20
N PRO A 236 -6.09 28.10 -11.52
CA PRO A 236 -5.31 29.03 -12.30
C PRO A 236 -3.99 29.38 -11.60
N GLY A 237 -2.95 29.59 -12.39
CA GLY A 237 -1.61 29.85 -11.89
C GLY A 237 -0.73 30.56 -12.89
N TRP A 238 0.56 30.62 -12.57
CA TRP A 238 1.58 31.25 -13.38
C TRP A 238 2.66 30.25 -13.74
N LEU A 239 2.99 30.20 -15.02
CA LEU A 239 4.21 29.59 -15.49
C LEU A 239 5.30 30.66 -15.47
N VAL A 240 6.39 30.41 -14.77
CA VAL A 240 7.43 31.42 -14.53
C VAL A 240 8.77 30.88 -14.99
N LEU A 241 9.44 31.64 -15.84
CA LEU A 241 10.80 31.37 -16.26
C LEU A 241 11.75 32.20 -15.41
N HIS A 242 12.64 31.51 -14.73
CA HIS A 242 13.68 32.11 -13.90
C HIS A 242 15.06 31.93 -14.52
N ALA A 243 15.94 32.88 -14.23
CA ALA A 243 17.36 32.75 -14.50
C ALA A 243 18.17 32.69 -13.20
N SER A 244 19.26 31.94 -13.23
CA SER A 244 20.25 31.95 -12.16
C SER A 244 21.00 33.29 -12.14
N ASP A 245 21.09 33.93 -10.98
CA ASP A 245 22.04 35.03 -10.75
C ASP A 245 23.43 34.51 -10.30
N ASP A 246 23.55 33.20 -10.05
CA ASP A 246 24.80 32.54 -9.65
C ASP A 246 25.49 31.87 -10.87
N PRO A 247 26.66 32.37 -11.30
CA PRO A 247 27.39 31.82 -12.44
C PRO A 247 28.13 30.51 -12.12
N ASP A 248 28.24 30.14 -10.84
CA ASP A 248 28.90 28.91 -10.38
C ASP A 248 27.89 27.78 -10.06
N HIS A 249 26.58 28.07 -10.15
CA HIS A 249 25.44 27.17 -9.92
C HIS A 249 25.49 26.43 -8.56
N GLU A 250 26.05 27.06 -7.52
CA GLU A 250 26.23 26.41 -6.21
C GLU A 250 24.97 26.48 -5.31
N ASP A 251 24.04 27.38 -5.61
CA ASP A 251 22.77 27.59 -4.89
C ASP A 251 21.61 27.34 -5.86
N LEU A 252 21.05 26.13 -5.84
CA LEU A 252 19.92 25.72 -6.70
C LEU A 252 18.56 25.96 -6.03
N ASP A 253 18.56 26.43 -4.77
CA ASP A 253 17.40 26.32 -3.88
C ASP A 253 16.42 27.49 -3.99
N THR A 254 16.77 28.58 -4.68
CA THR A 254 15.82 29.68 -4.90
C THR A 254 16.00 30.34 -6.27
N PRO A 255 14.99 30.27 -7.14
CA PRO A 255 15.03 30.99 -8.40
C PRO A 255 14.93 32.50 -8.15
N GLU A 256 15.98 33.28 -8.44
CA GLU A 256 16.05 34.68 -7.97
C GLU A 256 15.47 35.71 -8.94
N THR A 257 15.73 35.56 -10.24
CA THR A 257 15.31 36.55 -11.26
C THR A 257 14.24 35.98 -12.19
N VAL A 258 13.07 36.60 -12.17
CA VAL A 258 11.97 36.35 -13.12
C VAL A 258 12.30 37.03 -14.46
N ILE A 259 12.40 36.25 -15.53
CA ILE A 259 12.71 36.76 -16.88
C ILE A 259 11.53 36.65 -17.86
N ALA A 260 10.59 35.76 -17.58
CA ALA A 260 9.29 35.69 -18.27
C ALA A 260 8.25 35.10 -17.32
N SER A 261 6.98 35.44 -17.53
CA SER A 261 5.85 34.77 -16.89
C SER A 261 4.64 34.78 -17.81
N GLU A 262 3.82 33.74 -17.71
CA GLU A 262 2.56 33.61 -18.44
C GLU A 262 1.48 33.09 -17.48
N PHE A 263 0.30 33.70 -17.53
CA PHE A 263 -0.86 33.23 -16.75
C PHE A 263 -1.49 32.03 -17.45
N VAL A 264 -1.81 31.00 -16.68
CA VAL A 264 -2.42 29.76 -17.17
C VAL A 264 -3.74 29.54 -16.42
N ASP A 265 -4.84 29.45 -17.18
CA ASP A 265 -6.14 29.07 -16.63
C ASP A 265 -6.11 27.60 -16.14
N ALA A 266 -6.98 27.27 -15.18
CA ALA A 266 -7.21 25.88 -14.78
C ALA A 266 -7.63 25.00 -15.97
N GLY A 267 -7.18 23.75 -15.95
CA GLY A 267 -7.25 22.83 -17.08
C GLY A 267 -5.96 22.82 -17.90
N THR A 268 -6.06 22.32 -19.13
CA THR A 268 -4.91 22.14 -20.01
C THR A 268 -4.82 23.25 -21.05
N THR A 269 -3.67 23.92 -21.08
CA THR A 269 -3.29 24.92 -22.09
C THR A 269 -2.11 24.39 -22.89
N THR A 270 -2.17 24.51 -24.21
CA THR A 270 -1.17 23.97 -25.14
C THR A 270 -0.53 25.08 -25.99
N ASP A 271 0.61 24.77 -26.60
CA ASP A 271 1.34 25.67 -27.51
C ASP A 271 1.68 27.03 -26.86
N ILE A 272 2.15 27.02 -25.61
CA ILE A 272 2.53 28.25 -24.89
C ILE A 272 3.93 28.67 -25.33
N ILE A 273 4.12 29.97 -25.55
CA ILE A 273 5.41 30.54 -25.93
C ILE A 273 5.82 31.54 -24.86
N LEU A 274 6.90 31.25 -24.16
CA LEU A 274 7.54 32.18 -23.23
C LEU A 274 8.61 32.98 -23.97
N GLU A 275 8.41 34.29 -24.10
CA GLU A 275 9.42 35.19 -24.66
C GLU A 275 10.49 35.51 -23.61
N VAL A 276 11.74 35.12 -23.88
CA VAL A 276 12.86 35.38 -22.98
C VAL A 276 13.27 36.85 -23.11
N SER A 277 13.11 37.63 -22.04
CA SER A 277 13.33 39.09 -22.06
C SER A 277 14.81 39.49 -21.97
N VAL A 278 15.68 38.53 -21.66
CA VAL A 278 17.13 38.68 -21.53
C VAL A 278 17.83 37.71 -22.47
N ASP A 279 19.10 37.97 -22.76
CA ASP A 279 19.92 37.00 -23.48
C ASP A 279 20.27 35.84 -22.52
N PRO A 280 19.93 34.58 -22.81
CA PRO A 280 20.27 33.46 -21.92
C PRO A 280 21.78 33.27 -21.78
N ASP A 281 22.57 33.67 -22.78
CA ASP A 281 24.04 33.67 -22.68
C ASP A 281 24.55 34.66 -21.62
N ASP A 282 23.75 35.66 -21.24
CA ASP A 282 24.07 36.63 -20.20
C ASP A 282 23.60 36.19 -18.79
N VAL A 283 22.73 35.16 -18.67
CA VAL A 283 22.09 34.76 -17.41
C VAL A 283 22.24 33.27 -17.02
N GLY A 284 22.91 32.44 -17.83
CA GLY A 284 23.27 31.08 -17.41
C GLY A 284 22.08 30.12 -17.34
N LEU A 285 21.92 29.41 -16.21
CA LEU A 285 20.87 28.39 -16.04
C LEU A 285 19.45 28.96 -16.06
N LEU A 286 18.54 28.30 -16.79
CA LEU A 286 17.12 28.61 -16.87
C LEU A 286 16.26 27.53 -16.23
N TRP A 287 15.24 27.96 -15.47
CA TRP A 287 14.33 27.12 -14.72
C TRP A 287 12.88 27.51 -14.98
N ILE A 288 12.00 26.54 -15.12
CA ILE A 288 10.56 26.76 -15.12
C ILE A 288 10.01 26.31 -13.77
N THR A 289 9.20 27.19 -13.17
CA THR A 289 8.40 26.90 -11.98
C THR A 289 6.93 27.19 -12.24
N VAL A 290 6.07 26.57 -11.45
CA VAL A 290 4.63 26.85 -11.42
C VAL A 290 4.30 27.56 -10.12
N HIS A 291 3.58 28.67 -10.19
CA HIS A 291 3.10 29.42 -9.04
C HIS A 291 1.57 29.43 -8.98
N GLN A 292 1.02 29.46 -7.77
CA GLN A 292 -0.42 29.63 -7.55
C GLN A 292 -0.81 31.11 -7.68
N ASP A 293 -1.92 31.44 -8.35
CA ASP A 293 -2.43 32.82 -8.44
C ASP A 293 -3.24 33.18 -7.18
N THR A 294 -2.66 33.97 -6.28
CA THR A 294 -3.25 34.29 -4.97
C THR A 294 -3.72 35.74 -4.87
N GLU A 295 -4.97 35.93 -4.40
CA GLU A 295 -5.57 37.20 -3.95
C GLU A 295 -5.73 38.38 -4.96
N SER A 296 -4.96 38.45 -6.05
CA SER A 296 -5.05 39.47 -7.12
C SER A 296 -5.08 38.88 -8.54
N ALA A 297 -6.22 38.32 -8.93
CA ALA A 297 -6.43 37.68 -10.24
C ALA A 297 -5.67 38.37 -11.41
N GLU A 298 -4.84 37.59 -12.09
CA GLU A 298 -4.12 37.95 -13.32
C GLU A 298 -2.99 39.00 -13.16
N THR A 299 -2.39 39.17 -11.97
CA THR A 299 -1.09 39.85 -11.82
C THR A 299 -0.10 38.95 -11.06
N PHE A 300 1.13 38.76 -11.57
CA PHE A 300 2.11 37.88 -10.92
C PHE A 300 2.90 38.62 -9.82
N GLU A 301 2.95 38.05 -8.62
CA GLU A 301 3.60 38.62 -7.43
C GLU A 301 4.72 37.74 -6.85
N PHE A 302 5.98 38.00 -7.25
CA PHE A 302 7.16 37.23 -6.80
C PHE A 302 8.02 37.90 -5.71
N ASP A 303 8.30 39.20 -5.83
CA ASP A 303 9.19 39.97 -4.92
C ASP A 303 8.58 41.33 -4.59
N THR A 304 7.33 41.31 -4.12
CA THR A 304 6.79 42.48 -3.44
C THR A 304 7.12 42.35 -1.95
N SER A 305 7.56 43.43 -1.32
CA SER A 305 7.90 43.44 0.11
C SER A 305 6.69 43.27 1.05
N ASP A 306 5.58 42.77 0.52
CA ASP A 306 4.30 42.54 1.18
C ASP A 306 4.08 41.03 1.33
N ASP A 307 3.28 40.64 2.33
CA ASP A 307 3.03 39.23 2.68
C ASP A 307 2.04 38.54 1.70
N GLU A 308 1.87 39.09 0.49
CA GLU A 308 0.94 38.69 -0.58
C GLU A 308 1.77 38.24 -1.81
N LEU A 309 2.42 37.08 -1.70
CA LEU A 309 3.20 36.48 -2.80
C LEU A 309 2.44 35.28 -3.38
N ASP A 310 2.57 35.09 -4.69
CA ASP A 310 2.17 33.87 -5.38
C ASP A 310 3.18 32.76 -5.04
N PRO A 311 2.82 31.78 -4.20
CA PRO A 311 3.75 30.73 -3.79
C PRO A 311 4.01 29.77 -4.96
N ILE A 312 5.17 29.13 -4.96
CA ILE A 312 5.45 27.99 -5.84
C ILE A 312 4.47 26.87 -5.48
N LEU A 313 3.95 26.19 -6.50
CA LEU A 313 3.10 25.02 -6.34
C LEU A 313 3.94 23.85 -5.82
N GLU A 314 3.50 23.26 -4.71
CA GLU A 314 4.15 22.14 -4.03
C GLU A 314 3.22 20.93 -3.99
N ILE A 315 3.75 19.75 -4.29
CA ILE A 315 3.10 18.44 -4.14
C ILE A 315 3.99 17.64 -3.18
N ASP A 316 3.44 17.16 -2.06
CA ASP A 316 4.18 16.37 -1.07
C ASP A 316 5.53 16.96 -0.61
N ASP A 317 5.56 18.28 -0.38
CA ASP A 317 6.77 19.06 -0.04
C ASP A 317 7.84 19.11 -1.17
N GLU A 318 7.49 18.68 -2.39
CA GLU A 318 8.31 18.76 -3.61
C GLU A 318 7.82 19.89 -4.53
N GLN A 319 8.75 20.54 -5.24
CA GLN A 319 8.46 21.61 -6.19
C GLN A 319 8.81 21.15 -7.61
N LEU A 320 7.96 21.50 -8.58
CA LEU A 320 8.32 21.35 -9.99
C LEU A 320 9.34 22.44 -10.37
N ILE A 321 10.57 22.00 -10.59
CA ILE A 321 11.67 22.82 -11.07
C ILE A 321 12.26 22.15 -12.31
N LEU A 322 11.87 22.65 -13.49
CA LEU A 322 12.34 22.10 -14.76
C LEU A 322 13.49 22.93 -15.32
N GLN A 323 14.67 22.31 -15.46
CA GLN A 323 15.87 22.93 -16.03
C GLN A 323 15.84 22.86 -17.56
N ILE A 324 16.11 23.98 -18.25
CA ILE A 324 15.98 24.06 -19.73
C ILE A 324 17.31 24.35 -20.43
N TRP A 325 18.26 25.05 -19.79
CA TRP A 325 19.51 25.50 -20.42
C TRP A 325 20.51 25.99 -19.37
N PRO A 326 21.85 25.91 -19.56
CA PRO A 326 22.55 25.03 -20.49
C PRO A 326 22.89 23.68 -19.85
N ASP A 327 22.75 22.61 -20.63
CA ASP A 327 23.52 21.39 -20.42
C ASP A 327 24.99 21.62 -20.79
N GLU A 328 25.91 21.11 -19.95
CA GLU A 328 27.37 21.39 -20.02
C GLU A 328 28.11 20.85 -21.26
N ASP A 329 27.44 20.25 -22.25
CA ASP A 329 28.09 19.57 -23.39
C ASP A 329 28.49 20.48 -24.57
N ASP A 330 28.01 21.73 -24.64
CA ASP A 330 28.35 22.66 -25.75
C ASP A 330 29.57 23.57 -25.50
N ALA A 331 30.21 23.46 -24.33
CA ALA A 331 31.38 24.29 -23.99
C ALA A 331 32.72 23.81 -24.58
N ASP A 332 32.81 22.62 -25.18
CA ASP A 332 34.10 22.00 -25.56
C ASP A 332 34.40 21.95 -27.08
N MET A 333 33.72 22.78 -27.90
CA MET A 333 33.89 22.78 -29.37
C MET A 333 34.45 24.07 -29.99
N GLU A 334 35.00 25.03 -29.23
CA GLU A 334 35.71 26.19 -29.80
C GLU A 334 37.14 26.36 -29.23
N SER A 335 38.01 25.37 -29.46
CA SER A 335 39.46 25.63 -29.44
C SER A 335 40.26 24.76 -30.40
N ASP A 336 40.14 25.00 -31.71
CA ASP A 336 41.21 24.64 -32.66
C ASP A 336 41.15 25.54 -33.92
N GLU A 337 41.76 26.73 -33.85
CA GLU A 337 42.35 27.42 -35.02
C GLU A 337 43.77 27.94 -34.74
#